data_AF-A0A414NWU3-F1
#
_entry.id   AF-A0A414NWU3-F1
#
_cell.length_a   1.000
_cell.length_b   1.000
_cell.length_c   1.000
_cell.angle_alpha   90.00
_cell.angle_beta   90.00
_cell.angle_gamma   90.00
#
_symmetry.space_group_name_H-M   'P 1'
#
loop_
_entity.id
_entity.type
_entity.pdbx_description
1 polymer ?
#
loop_
_entity_poly.entity_id
_entity_poly.type
_entity_poly.pdbx_seq_one_letter_code
_entity_poly.pdbx_strand_id
1 'polypeptide(L)'
;MTPEQRRTGRALAQLQKRIQKMHALRDKMNAGLARVTEENLDLALTQKKNLRALSAEYDELAKEVSCLPPLDAASVLEEEYNYILTIGNIIETTRELKKKSKIDKDVRESITSGLVQFYEGLRAELARTAYQKEQKQP
;
A
#
# COMPACT_ATOMS: atom_id res chain seq x y z
N MET A 1 -2.92 12.83 36.99
CA MET A 1 -2.38 12.04 35.85
C MET A 1 -1.06 11.42 36.27
N THR A 2 -0.98 10.09 36.31
CA THR A 2 0.21 9.36 36.79
C THR A 2 1.31 9.34 35.73
N PRO A 3 2.59 9.08 36.10
CA PRO A 3 3.69 8.94 35.14
C PRO A 3 3.43 7.87 34.06
N GLU A 4 2.75 6.78 34.41
CA GLU A 4 2.35 5.72 33.48
C GLU A 4 1.34 6.21 32.44
N GLN A 5 0.29 6.92 32.88
CA GLN A 5 -0.70 7.52 31.96
C GLN A 5 -0.06 8.48 30.95
N ARG A 6 0.99 9.22 31.36
CA ARG A 6 1.76 10.10 30.46
C ARG A 6 2.67 9.35 29.50
N ARG A 7 3.13 8.14 29.85
CA ARG A 7 3.94 7.29 28.95
C ARG A 7 3.05 6.63 27.90
N THR A 8 1.92 6.07 28.31
CA THR A 8 0.93 5.47 27.41
C THR A 8 0.36 6.51 26.43
N GLY A 9 0.00 7.71 26.91
CA GLY A 9 -0.50 8.77 26.03
C GLY A 9 0.53 9.23 24.97
N ARG A 10 1.82 9.24 25.31
CA ARG A 10 2.89 9.57 24.34
C ARG A 10 3.08 8.46 23.31
N ALA A 11 3.08 7.20 23.73
CA ALA A 11 3.20 6.06 22.81
C ALA A 11 2.02 6.00 21.83
N LEU A 12 0.79 6.24 22.30
CA LEU A 12 -0.38 6.30 21.44
C LEU A 12 -0.29 7.44 20.41
N ALA A 13 0.14 8.64 20.82
CA ALA A 13 0.33 9.76 19.91
C ALA A 13 1.41 9.47 18.84
N GLN A 14 2.48 8.79 19.22
CA GLN A 14 3.54 8.35 18.32
C GLN A 14 3.03 7.32 17.31
N LEU A 15 2.26 6.32 17.78
CA LEU A 15 1.62 5.33 16.93
C LEU A 15 0.65 5.99 15.93
N GLN A 16 -0.19 6.92 16.38
CA GLN A 16 -1.11 7.65 15.48
C GLN A 16 -0.36 8.39 14.38
N LYS A 17 0.73 9.09 14.72
CA LYS A 17 1.58 9.78 13.74
C LYS A 17 2.22 8.80 12.75
N ARG A 18 2.61 7.61 13.23
CA ARG A 18 3.20 6.55 12.41
C ARG A 18 2.19 5.98 11.41
N ILE A 19 0.97 5.69 11.86
CA ILE A 19 -0.13 5.23 10.99
C ILE A 19 -0.44 6.28 9.92
N GLN A 20 -0.55 7.56 10.29
CA GLN A 20 -0.76 8.64 9.31
C GLN A 20 0.34 8.70 8.26
N LYS A 21 1.60 8.50 8.66
CA LYS A 21 2.73 8.46 7.72
C LYS A 21 2.66 7.25 6.79
N MET A 22 2.29 6.08 7.32
CA MET A 22 2.07 4.87 6.53
C MET A 22 0.98 5.09 5.47
N HIS A 23 -0.15 5.66 5.86
CA HIS A 23 -1.27 5.97 4.96
C HIS A 23 -0.89 7.01 3.90
N ALA A 24 -0.12 8.05 4.26
CA ALA A 24 0.39 9.01 3.28
C ALA A 24 1.33 8.37 2.23
N LEU A 25 2.13 7.38 2.64
CA LEU A 25 2.97 6.60 1.71
C LEU A 25 2.11 5.70 0.81
N ARG A 26 1.04 5.10 1.35
CA ARG A 26 0.06 4.30 0.61
C ARG A 26 -0.67 5.15 -0.43
N ASP A 27 -1.12 6.34 -0.06
CA ASP A 27 -1.75 7.30 -0.99
C ASP A 27 -0.80 7.68 -2.13
N LYS A 28 0.46 7.95 -1.80
CA LYS A 28 1.49 8.24 -2.82
C LYS A 28 1.74 7.06 -3.75
N MET A 29 1.80 5.84 -3.21
CA MET A 29 1.92 4.61 -3.99
C MET A 29 0.71 4.44 -4.92
N ASN A 30 -0.50 4.55 -4.38
CA ASN A 30 -1.76 4.42 -5.10
C ASN A 30 -1.87 5.44 -6.24
N ALA A 31 -1.54 6.71 -5.98
CA ALA A 31 -1.54 7.75 -7.01
C ALA A 31 -0.53 7.45 -8.14
N GLY A 32 0.63 6.87 -7.81
CA GLY A 32 1.61 6.42 -8.79
C GLY A 32 1.10 5.26 -9.64
N LEU A 33 0.52 4.24 -9.01
CA LEU A 33 0.00 3.04 -9.68
C LEU A 33 -1.28 3.30 -10.47
N ALA A 34 -2.12 4.26 -10.05
CA ALA A 34 -3.35 4.62 -10.75
C ALA A 34 -3.09 5.14 -12.18
N ARG A 35 -1.88 5.62 -12.46
CA ARG A 35 -1.44 6.10 -13.78
C ARG A 35 -1.03 4.97 -14.74
N VAL A 36 -0.91 3.74 -14.24
CA VAL A 36 -0.47 2.59 -15.04
C VAL A 36 -1.64 2.09 -15.89
N THR A 37 -1.40 1.98 -17.19
CA THR A 37 -2.32 1.47 -18.21
C THR A 37 -1.69 0.29 -18.92
N GLU A 38 -2.46 -0.38 -19.77
CA GLU A 38 -1.96 -1.46 -20.62
C GLU A 38 -0.75 -1.02 -21.48
N GLU A 39 -0.81 0.20 -22.01
CA GLU A 39 0.23 0.76 -22.88
C GLU A 39 1.56 1.06 -22.15
N ASN A 40 1.51 1.21 -20.82
CA ASN A 40 2.67 1.67 -20.03
C ASN A 40 2.89 0.87 -18.74
N LEU A 41 2.59 -0.44 -18.75
CA LEU A 41 2.74 -1.31 -17.57
C LEU A 41 4.07 -1.14 -16.82
N ASP A 42 5.15 -0.84 -17.53
CA ASP A 42 6.46 -0.65 -16.93
C ASP A 42 6.60 0.59 -16.05
N LEU A 43 5.66 1.53 -16.12
CA LEU A 43 5.52 2.65 -15.18
C LEU A 43 5.39 2.15 -13.74
N ALA A 44 4.79 0.98 -13.50
CA ALA A 44 4.71 0.38 -12.17
C ALA A 44 6.09 0.12 -11.55
N LEU A 45 7.11 -0.16 -12.36
CA LEU A 45 8.48 -0.40 -11.90
C LEU A 45 9.15 0.84 -11.31
N THR A 46 8.67 2.04 -11.66
CA THR A 46 9.14 3.30 -11.07
C THR A 46 8.73 3.45 -9.60
N GLN A 47 7.73 2.68 -9.16
CA GLN A 47 7.20 2.72 -7.79
C GLN A 47 8.00 1.87 -6.80
N LYS A 48 9.04 1.14 -7.23
CA LYS A 48 9.91 0.33 -6.35
C LYS A 48 10.48 1.11 -5.17
N LYS A 49 10.81 2.40 -5.37
CA LYS A 49 11.30 3.26 -4.29
C LYS A 49 10.21 3.53 -3.24
N ASN A 50 8.98 3.75 -3.68
CA ASN A 50 7.83 3.94 -2.78
C ASN A 50 7.51 2.63 -2.03
N LEU A 51 7.62 1.46 -2.68
CA LEU A 51 7.43 0.16 -2.02
C LEU A 51 8.45 -0.06 -0.91
N ARG A 52 9.73 0.23 -1.17
CA ARG A 52 10.78 0.15 -0.13
C ARG A 52 10.52 1.09 1.04
N ALA A 53 10.00 2.29 0.76
CA ALA A 53 9.63 3.24 1.81
C ALA A 53 8.47 2.72 2.67
N LEU A 54 7.45 2.10 2.06
CA LEU A 54 6.36 1.44 2.77
C LEU A 54 6.86 0.29 3.65
N SER A 55 7.71 -0.60 3.11
CA SER A 55 8.29 -1.69 3.90
C SER A 55 9.11 -1.18 5.08
N ALA A 56 9.94 -0.14 4.87
CA ALA A 56 10.70 0.46 5.96
C ALA A 56 9.80 1.13 7.01
N GLU A 57 8.70 1.77 6.61
CA GLU A 57 7.75 2.35 7.55
C GLU A 57 6.96 1.28 8.31
N TYR A 58 6.66 0.15 7.68
CA TYR A 58 6.05 -1.01 8.32
C TYR A 58 6.94 -1.59 9.43
N ASP A 59 8.24 -1.74 9.17
CA ASP A 59 9.20 -2.20 10.19
C ASP A 59 9.24 -1.25 11.41
N GLU A 60 9.06 0.05 11.16
CA GLU A 60 8.96 1.04 12.22
C GLU A 60 7.60 0.97 12.94
N LEU A 61 6.50 0.82 12.22
CA LEU A 61 5.16 0.64 12.79
C LEU A 61 5.09 -0.58 13.71
N ALA A 62 5.69 -1.70 13.31
CA ALA A 62 5.77 -2.93 14.10
C ALA A 62 6.41 -2.74 15.48
N LYS A 63 7.31 -1.75 15.63
CA LYS A 63 7.92 -1.41 16.93
C LYS A 63 7.00 -0.57 17.81
N GLU A 64 6.13 0.25 17.21
CA GLU A 64 5.29 1.22 17.91
C GLU A 64 3.95 0.63 18.38
N VAL A 65 3.47 -0.43 17.71
CA VAL A 65 2.20 -1.10 18.07
C VAL A 65 2.25 -1.83 19.41
N SER A 66 3.41 -1.95 20.05
CA SER A 66 3.55 -2.59 21.37
C SER A 66 2.77 -1.87 22.49
N CYS A 67 2.30 -0.64 22.23
CA CYS A 67 1.42 0.10 23.14
C CYS A 67 -0.07 -0.32 23.06
N LEU A 68 -0.42 -1.22 22.13
CA LEU A 68 -1.75 -1.77 21.96
C LEU A 68 -1.84 -3.20 22.50
N PRO A 69 -3.06 -3.68 22.85
CA PRO A 69 -3.31 -5.11 23.03
C PRO A 69 -2.90 -5.92 21.78
N PRO A 70 -2.45 -7.18 21.93
CA PRO A 70 -1.94 -7.98 20.81
C PRO A 70 -2.89 -8.12 19.61
N LEU A 71 -4.21 -8.22 19.85
CA LEU A 71 -5.20 -8.33 18.79
C LEU A 71 -5.35 -7.03 17.99
N ASP A 72 -5.31 -5.89 18.67
CA ASP A 72 -5.38 -4.58 18.02
C ASP A 72 -4.09 -4.29 17.25
N ALA A 73 -2.94 -4.63 17.83
CA ALA A 73 -1.64 -4.55 17.17
C ALA A 73 -1.61 -5.40 15.90
N ALA A 74 -2.08 -6.65 15.97
CA ALA A 74 -2.14 -7.56 14.82
C ALA A 74 -3.04 -7.00 13.71
N SER A 75 -4.21 -6.46 14.06
CA SER A 75 -5.14 -5.87 13.09
C SER A 75 -4.51 -4.71 12.32
N VAL A 76 -3.80 -3.82 13.02
CA VAL A 76 -3.08 -2.69 12.39
C VAL A 76 -1.97 -3.19 11.47
N LEU A 77 -1.19 -4.19 11.88
CA LEU A 77 -0.07 -4.70 11.07
C LEU A 77 -0.54 -5.53 9.87
N GLU A 78 -1.60 -6.32 10.02
CA GLU A 78 -2.06 -7.22 8.98
C GLU A 78 -2.54 -6.45 7.74
N GLU A 79 -3.31 -5.38 7.92
CA GLU A 79 -3.77 -4.55 6.80
C GLU A 79 -2.59 -3.99 5.99
N GLU A 80 -1.60 -3.42 6.69
CA GLU A 80 -0.45 -2.79 6.05
C GLU A 80 0.48 -3.81 5.39
N TYR A 81 0.66 -4.98 6.01
CA TYR A 81 1.42 -6.09 5.44
C TYR A 81 0.77 -6.61 4.15
N ASN A 82 -0.54 -6.87 4.19
CA ASN A 82 -1.29 -7.37 3.04
C ASN A 82 -1.25 -6.39 1.87
N TYR A 83 -1.33 -5.08 2.15
CA TYR A 83 -1.15 -4.05 1.14
C TYR A 83 0.25 -4.11 0.51
N ILE A 84 1.32 -4.09 1.32
CA ILE A 84 2.70 -4.16 0.83
C ILE A 84 2.93 -5.42 -0.02
N LEU A 85 2.46 -6.58 0.45
CA LEU A 85 2.62 -7.85 -0.24
C LEU A 85 1.93 -7.83 -1.61
N THR A 86 0.69 -7.33 -1.66
CA THR A 86 -0.07 -7.21 -2.91
C THR A 86 0.66 -6.33 -3.92
N ILE A 87 1.10 -5.14 -3.51
CA ILE A 87 1.83 -4.24 -4.41
C ILE A 87 3.19 -4.82 -4.83
N GLY A 88 3.89 -5.51 -3.92
CA GLY A 88 5.12 -6.22 -4.22
C GLY A 88 4.93 -7.27 -5.32
N ASN A 89 3.89 -8.08 -5.21
CA ASN A 89 3.56 -9.10 -6.20
C ASN A 89 3.22 -8.48 -7.57
N ILE A 90 2.46 -7.38 -7.61
CA ILE A 90 2.11 -6.67 -8.84
C ILE A 90 3.36 -6.10 -9.54
N ILE A 91 4.26 -5.48 -8.77
CA ILE A 91 5.51 -4.93 -9.32
C ILE A 91 6.44 -6.03 -9.81
N GLU A 92 6.56 -7.15 -9.09
CA GLU A 92 7.40 -8.27 -9.52
C GLU A 92 6.80 -8.99 -10.73
N THR A 93 5.48 -9.17 -10.79
CA THR A 93 4.79 -9.72 -11.97
C THR A 93 5.04 -8.88 -13.21
N THR A 94 4.92 -7.55 -13.09
CA THR A 94 5.27 -6.60 -14.16
C THR A 94 6.74 -6.74 -14.59
N ARG A 95 7.65 -6.95 -13.63
CA ARG A 95 9.08 -7.13 -13.90
C ARG A 95 9.32 -8.43 -14.68
N GLU A 96 8.70 -9.54 -14.29
CA GLU A 96 8.83 -10.82 -14.98
C GLU A 96 8.30 -10.74 -16.42
N LEU A 97 7.19 -10.03 -16.66
CA LEU A 97 6.67 -9.80 -18.01
C LEU A 97 7.65 -9.06 -18.93
N LYS A 98 8.44 -8.13 -18.39
CA LYS A 98 9.48 -7.41 -19.16
C LYS A 98 10.72 -8.26 -19.46
N LYS A 99 10.97 -9.31 -18.68
CA LYS A 99 12.14 -10.16 -18.97
C LYS A 99 11.96 -10.80 -20.34
N LYS A 100 13.08 -11.02 -21.05
CA LYS A 100 13.12 -11.76 -22.32
C LYS A 100 12.87 -13.27 -22.14
N SER A 101 12.40 -13.69 -20.97
CA SER A 101 11.96 -15.06 -20.70
C SER A 101 10.88 -15.43 -21.71
N LYS A 102 10.96 -16.65 -22.25
CA LYS A 102 9.90 -17.21 -23.11
C LYS A 102 8.69 -17.51 -22.22
N ILE A 103 7.87 -16.49 -22.00
CA ILE A 103 6.51 -16.64 -21.48
C ILE A 103 5.63 -16.93 -22.70
N ASP A 104 4.84 -17.99 -22.61
CA ASP A 104 3.85 -18.31 -23.63
C ASP A 104 2.93 -17.11 -23.92
N LYS A 105 2.48 -16.97 -25.17
CA LYS A 105 1.72 -15.79 -25.60
C LYS A 105 0.40 -15.66 -24.83
N ASP A 106 -0.33 -16.76 -24.66
CA ASP A 106 -1.65 -16.76 -24.02
C ASP A 106 -1.50 -16.50 -22.51
N VAL A 107 -0.43 -17.01 -21.92
CA VAL A 107 -0.05 -16.71 -20.53
C VAL A 107 0.30 -15.24 -20.36
N ARG A 108 1.08 -14.66 -21.29
CA ARG A 108 1.44 -13.24 -21.26
C ARG A 108 0.21 -12.35 -21.38
N GLU A 109 -0.71 -12.66 -22.28
CA GLU A 109 -1.97 -11.92 -22.44
C GLU A 109 -2.84 -12.01 -21.17
N SER A 110 -2.94 -13.20 -20.57
CA SER A 110 -3.69 -13.41 -19.32
C SER A 110 -3.13 -12.61 -18.15
N ILE A 111 -1.80 -12.60 -17.98
CA ILE A 111 -1.15 -11.81 -16.91
C ILE A 111 -1.32 -10.31 -17.16
N THR A 112 -1.13 -9.85 -18.40
CA THR A 112 -1.36 -8.44 -18.78
C THR A 112 -2.79 -8.02 -18.45
N SER A 113 -3.79 -8.80 -18.84
CA SER A 113 -5.19 -8.54 -18.55
C SER A 113 -5.45 -8.44 -17.03
N GLY A 114 -4.93 -9.39 -16.24
CA GLY A 114 -5.05 -9.35 -14.78
C GLY A 114 -4.42 -8.11 -14.14
N LEU A 115 -3.24 -7.67 -14.63
CA LEU A 115 -2.61 -6.44 -14.17
C LEU A 115 -3.44 -5.20 -14.52
N VAL A 116 -3.98 -5.14 -15.74
CA VAL A 116 -4.85 -4.02 -16.18
C VAL A 116 -6.09 -3.95 -15.29
N GLN A 117 -6.76 -5.08 -15.04
CA GLN A 117 -7.92 -5.16 -14.14
C GLN A 117 -7.60 -4.68 -12.72
N PHE A 118 -6.42 -5.04 -12.19
CA PHE A 118 -5.96 -4.53 -10.89
C PHE A 118 -5.86 -3.00 -10.88
N TYR A 119 -5.22 -2.39 -11.88
CA TYR A 119 -5.06 -0.93 -11.94
C TYR A 119 -6.39 -0.21 -12.19
N GLU A 120 -7.31 -0.80 -12.96
CA GLU A 120 -8.66 -0.29 -13.14
C GLU A 120 -9.46 -0.32 -11.83
N GLY A 121 -9.40 -1.44 -11.09
CA GLY A 121 -10.00 -1.56 -9.78
C GLY A 121 -9.48 -0.51 -8.80
N LEU A 122 -8.15 -0.31 -8.76
CA LEU A 122 -7.53 0.74 -7.95
C LEU A 122 -8.04 2.14 -8.31
N ARG A 123 -8.11 2.47 -9.61
CA ARG A 123 -8.67 3.76 -10.06
C ARG A 123 -10.11 3.95 -9.62
N ALA A 124 -10.94 2.91 -9.75
CA ALA A 124 -12.33 2.94 -9.34
C ALA A 124 -12.48 3.15 -7.82
N GLU A 125 -11.64 2.49 -7.01
CA GLU A 125 -11.62 2.67 -5.56
C GLU A 125 -11.25 4.11 -5.19
N LEU A 126 -10.17 4.66 -5.77
CA LEU A 126 -9.75 6.04 -5.54
C LEU A 126 -10.83 7.07 -5.92
N ALA A 127 -11.52 6.85 -7.04
CA ALA A 127 -12.62 7.71 -7.47
C ALA A 127 -13.79 7.67 -6.47
N ARG A 128 -14.15 6.48 -5.96
CA ARG A 128 -15.18 6.32 -4.93
C ARG A 128 -14.80 7.02 -3.63
N THR A 129 -13.55 6.88 -3.19
CA THR A 129 -13.06 7.55 -1.96
C THR A 129 -13.06 9.07 -2.11
N ALA A 130 -12.67 9.60 -3.27
CA ALA A 130 -12.72 11.03 -3.55
C ALA A 130 -14.17 11.56 -3.48
N TYR A 131 -15.10 10.89 -4.15
CA TYR A 131 -16.52 11.24 -4.12
C TYR A 131 -17.13 11.21 -2.71
N GLN A 132 -16.80 10.20 -1.90
CA GLN A 132 -17.25 10.12 -0.51
C GLN A 132 -16.69 11.22 0.39
N LYS A 133 -15.48 11.72 0.11
CA LYS A 133 -14.90 12.85 0.84
C LYS A 133 -15.61 14.16 0.50
N GLU A 134 -15.96 14.36 -0.77
CA GLU A 134 -16.72 15.53 -1.24
C GLU A 134 -18.13 15.58 -0.63
N GLN A 135 -18.83 14.43 -0.54
CA GLN A 135 -20.17 14.38 0.06
C GLN A 135 -20.22 14.58 1.58
N LYS A 136 -19.08 14.42 2.29
CA LYS A 136 -18.98 14.57 3.74
C LYS A 136 -18.49 15.95 4.19
N GLN A 137 -18.23 16.87 3.25
CA GLN A 137 -17.96 18.27 3.58
C GLN A 137 -19.29 19.00 3.85
N PRO A 138 -19.48 19.62 5.03
CA PRO A 138 -20.66 20.44 5.33
C PRO A 138 -20.71 21.72 4.47
#